data_AF-A0ABD5AZE0-F1
#
_entry.id   AF-A0ABD5AZE0-F1
#
_cell.length_a   1.000
_cell.length_b   1.000
_cell.length_c   1.000
_cell.angle_alpha   90.00
_cell.angle_beta   90.00
_cell.angle_gamma   90.00
#
_symmetry.space_group_name_H-M   'P 1'
#
loop_
_entity.id
_entity.type
_entity.pdbx_description
1 polymer ?
#
loop_
_entity_poly.entity_id
_entity_poly.type
_entity_poly.pdbx_seq_one_letter_code
_entity_poly.pdbx_strand_id
1 'polypeptide(L)'
;MKRNLKRFKEVRKEIEVGKMSGAVGTFANIPPEIEAYVCEHLGIDTAAVSTQTLQRDRHAYYIATLALIATSMEKFAVEIRNLQKTETREVEEAFAKGQKGSSAMPHKRNPIGSENITGISRVIRGYITTAYENIPLWHERDISHSSAERIMLPDVTIALDYALNRFTNIVDRLTVYEDNMRNN
;
A
#
# COMPACT_ATOMS: atom_id res chain seq x y z
N MET A 1 -12.01 2.90 -5.92
CA MET A 1 -10.67 3.50 -6.06
C MET A 1 -10.62 5.03 -5.95
N LYS A 2 -11.59 5.81 -6.47
CA LYS A 2 -11.57 7.29 -6.34
C LYS A 2 -11.40 7.83 -4.90
N ARG A 3 -12.14 7.28 -3.93
CA ARG A 3 -11.96 7.65 -2.50
C ARG A 3 -10.56 7.31 -1.97
N ASN A 4 -9.99 6.20 -2.41
CA ASN A 4 -8.64 5.80 -2.01
C ASN A 4 -7.58 6.71 -2.63
N LEU A 5 -7.77 7.16 -3.87
CA LEU A 5 -6.88 8.17 -4.47
C LEU A 5 -6.96 9.50 -3.72
N LYS A 6 -8.16 9.94 -3.31
CA LYS A 6 -8.31 11.15 -2.47
C LYS A 6 -7.52 11.00 -1.17
N ARG A 7 -7.72 9.90 -0.43
CA ARG A 7 -6.98 9.59 0.81
C ARG A 7 -5.47 9.53 0.58
N PHE A 8 -5.02 8.89 -0.51
CA PHE A 8 -3.60 8.83 -0.85
C PHE A 8 -3.01 10.21 -1.11
N LYS A 9 -3.71 11.05 -1.88
CA LYS A 9 -3.30 12.44 -2.13
C LYS A 9 -3.28 13.29 -0.86
N GLU A 10 -4.20 13.04 0.07
CA GLU A 10 -4.22 13.70 1.38
C GLU A 10 -3.01 13.28 2.21
N VAL A 11 -2.79 11.97 2.39
CA VAL A 11 -1.68 11.48 3.22
C VAL A 11 -0.30 11.76 2.64
N ARG A 12 -0.18 11.95 1.31
CA ARG A 12 1.06 12.43 0.70
C ARG A 12 1.52 13.76 1.31
N LYS A 13 0.60 14.69 1.54
CA LYS A 13 0.91 15.97 2.21
C LYS A 13 1.34 15.81 3.67
N GLU A 14 0.89 14.73 4.32
CA GLU A 14 1.26 14.45 5.70
C GLU A 14 2.66 13.84 5.82
N ILE A 15 3.10 13.06 4.82
CA ILE A 15 4.37 12.31 4.87
C ILE A 15 5.51 12.93 4.04
N GLU A 16 5.19 13.68 2.99
CA GLU A 16 6.16 14.39 2.13
C GLU A 16 6.60 15.69 2.81
N VAL A 17 7.21 15.53 3.99
CA VAL A 17 7.64 16.61 4.88
C VAL A 17 9.07 16.34 5.35
N GLY A 18 9.91 17.37 5.35
CA GLY A 18 11.28 17.34 5.85
C GLY A 18 11.43 17.97 7.24
N LYS A 19 12.58 17.69 7.89
CA LYS A 19 13.01 18.41 9.08
C LYS A 19 14.53 18.57 9.17
N MET A 20 14.99 19.75 9.56
CA MET A 20 16.39 20.12 9.82
C MET A 20 16.49 21.07 11.03
N SER A 21 15.76 20.76 12.10
CA SER A 21 15.61 21.58 13.32
C SER A 21 16.64 21.30 14.43
N GLY A 22 17.65 20.49 14.14
CA GLY A 22 18.77 20.19 15.05
C GLY A 22 18.52 19.06 16.05
N ALA A 23 19.27 19.09 17.15
CA ALA A 23 19.36 17.97 18.10
C ALA A 23 18.04 17.71 18.84
N VAL A 24 17.24 18.71 19.16
CA VAL A 24 15.98 18.54 19.91
C VAL A 24 14.82 19.30 19.28
N GLY A 25 14.97 19.79 18.05
CA GLY A 25 13.91 20.48 17.35
C GLY A 25 13.80 21.99 17.61
N THR A 26 14.82 22.59 18.23
CA THR A 26 14.78 23.98 18.71
C THR A 26 15.47 24.99 17.80
N PHE A 27 16.07 24.56 16.69
CA PHE A 27 16.88 25.42 15.80
C PHE A 27 18.08 26.11 16.49
N ALA A 28 18.48 25.67 17.69
CA ALA A 28 19.51 26.33 18.49
C ALA A 28 20.87 26.48 17.79
N ASN A 29 21.24 25.48 16.97
CA ASN A 29 22.53 25.42 16.27
C ASN A 29 22.38 25.34 14.74
N ILE A 30 21.14 25.44 14.23
CA ILE A 30 20.85 25.37 12.80
C ILE A 30 19.68 26.32 12.49
N PRO A 31 19.90 27.37 11.68
CA PRO A 31 18.83 28.31 11.33
C PRO A 31 17.72 27.64 10.49
N PRO A 32 16.45 28.03 10.68
CA PRO A 32 15.31 27.44 9.97
C PRO A 32 15.34 27.65 8.44
N GLU A 33 16.08 28.64 7.95
CA GLU A 33 16.25 28.91 6.51
C GLU A 33 16.95 27.74 5.80
N ILE A 34 17.78 26.98 6.52
CA ILE A 34 18.41 25.77 5.97
C ILE A 34 17.37 24.68 5.72
N GLU A 35 16.43 24.49 6.64
CA GLU A 35 15.32 23.55 6.48
C GLU A 35 14.43 23.96 5.30
N ALA A 36 14.06 25.24 5.24
CA ALA A 36 13.24 25.78 4.16
C ALA A 36 13.90 25.61 2.80
N TYR A 37 15.17 26.01 2.67
CA TYR A 37 15.94 25.86 1.43
C TYR A 37 15.98 24.40 0.97
N VAL A 38 16.35 23.47 1.85
CA VAL A 38 16.48 22.06 1.47
C VAL A 38 15.13 21.44 1.10
N CYS A 39 14.08 21.71 1.87
CA CYS A 39 12.75 21.15 1.61
C CYS A 39 12.17 21.70 0.30
N GLU A 40 12.35 22.98 0.02
CA GLU A 40 11.96 23.61 -1.26
C GLU A 40 12.65 22.92 -2.46
N HIS A 41 13.97 22.71 -2.37
CA HIS A 41 14.74 22.09 -3.46
C HIS A 41 14.40 20.60 -3.65
N LEU A 42 13.92 19.92 -2.61
CA LEU A 42 13.44 18.53 -2.68
C LEU A 42 11.95 18.43 -3.06
N GLY A 43 11.22 19.54 -3.10
CA GLY A 43 9.79 19.58 -3.40
C GLY A 43 8.91 18.99 -2.30
N ILE A 44 9.32 19.14 -1.03
CA ILE A 44 8.59 18.66 0.15
C ILE A 44 8.30 19.81 1.12
N ASP A 45 7.29 19.65 1.98
CA ASP A 45 6.94 20.67 2.99
C ASP A 45 7.88 20.61 4.20
N THR A 46 7.82 21.62 5.08
CA THR A 46 8.57 21.63 6.36
C THR A 46 7.68 21.23 7.53
N ALA A 47 8.26 20.52 8.52
CA ALA A 47 7.54 20.22 9.75
C ALA A 47 7.46 21.49 10.63
N ALA A 48 6.26 22.07 10.77
CA ALA A 48 6.04 23.30 11.53
C ALA A 48 6.64 23.28 12.96
N VAL A 49 6.55 22.14 13.63
CA VAL A 49 7.28 21.84 14.87
C VAL A 49 7.78 20.41 14.76
N SER A 50 9.01 20.17 15.21
CA SER A 50 9.61 18.83 15.24
C SER A 50 10.40 18.64 16.52
N THR A 51 10.77 17.40 16.80
CA THR A 51 11.74 17.06 17.84
C THR A 51 13.07 16.70 17.16
N GLN A 52 13.85 15.79 17.75
CA GLN A 52 15.01 15.22 17.07
C GLN A 52 14.59 14.38 15.82
N THR A 53 13.30 14.08 15.64
CA THR A 53 12.77 13.37 14.48
C THR A 53 11.44 13.94 13.96
N LEU A 54 11.02 13.52 12.77
CA LEU A 54 9.63 13.69 12.34
C LEU A 54 8.71 12.84 13.22
N GLN A 55 7.51 13.34 13.46
CA GLN A 55 6.52 12.66 14.29
C GLN A 55 5.93 11.45 13.53
N ARG A 56 5.79 10.33 14.23
CA ARG A 56 5.48 9.02 13.62
C ARG A 56 4.00 8.78 13.32
N ASP A 57 3.12 9.65 13.81
CA ASP A 57 1.71 9.70 13.42
C ASP A 57 1.54 9.86 11.89
N ARG A 58 2.41 10.66 11.26
CA ARG A 58 2.49 10.81 9.78
C ARG A 58 2.69 9.47 9.09
N HIS A 59 3.64 8.67 9.58
CA HIS A 59 4.03 7.37 9.03
C HIS A 59 2.92 6.33 9.27
N ALA A 60 2.32 6.33 10.47
CA ALA A 60 1.21 5.46 10.80
C ALA A 60 -0.02 5.73 9.91
N TYR A 61 -0.36 7.00 9.67
CA TYR A 61 -1.47 7.36 8.79
C TYR A 61 -1.19 7.00 7.31
N TYR A 62 0.07 7.16 6.87
CA TYR A 62 0.53 6.70 5.57
C TYR A 62 0.33 5.20 5.39
N ILE A 63 0.86 4.38 6.31
CA ILE A 63 0.72 2.92 6.26
C ILE A 63 -0.74 2.49 6.34
N ALA A 64 -1.55 3.12 7.19
CA ALA A 64 -2.99 2.85 7.25
C ALA A 64 -3.69 3.08 5.91
N THR A 65 -3.33 4.18 5.23
CA THR A 65 -3.88 4.50 3.91
C THR A 65 -3.48 3.48 2.86
N LEU A 66 -2.21 3.07 2.83
CA LEU A 66 -1.71 2.03 1.92
C LEU A 66 -2.38 0.67 2.17
N ALA A 67 -2.53 0.28 3.43
CA ALA A 67 -3.20 -0.96 3.80
C ALA A 67 -4.69 -0.95 3.48
N LEU A 68 -5.35 0.22 3.54
CA LEU A 68 -6.75 0.37 3.12
C LEU A 68 -6.92 0.24 1.60
N ILE A 69 -5.95 0.73 0.82
CA ILE A 69 -5.89 0.49 -0.63
C ILE A 69 -5.79 -1.00 -0.90
N ALA A 70 -4.80 -1.68 -0.31
CA ALA A 70 -4.60 -3.12 -0.46
C ALA A 70 -5.85 -3.92 -0.08
N THR A 71 -6.48 -3.59 1.05
CA THR A 71 -7.71 -4.25 1.52
C THR A 71 -8.89 -4.04 0.56
N SER A 72 -8.98 -2.87 -0.07
CA SER A 72 -9.98 -2.63 -1.12
C SER A 72 -9.71 -3.48 -2.36
N MET A 73 -8.46 -3.74 -2.68
CA MET A 73 -8.08 -4.64 -3.78
C MET A 73 -8.39 -6.09 -3.46
N GLU A 74 -8.11 -6.55 -2.23
CA GLU A 74 -8.51 -7.88 -1.78
C GLU A 74 -10.03 -8.07 -1.92
N LYS A 75 -10.84 -7.06 -1.59
CA LYS A 75 -12.28 -7.12 -1.80
C LYS A 75 -12.66 -7.42 -3.27
N PHE A 76 -12.01 -6.76 -4.22
CA PHE A 76 -12.25 -6.99 -5.65
C PHE A 76 -11.71 -8.36 -6.10
N ALA A 77 -10.56 -8.75 -5.59
CA ALA A 77 -9.96 -10.06 -5.89
C ALA A 77 -10.83 -11.21 -5.36
N VAL A 78 -11.42 -11.07 -4.17
CA VAL A 78 -12.38 -12.03 -3.62
C VAL A 78 -13.64 -12.11 -4.49
N GLU A 79 -14.10 -10.98 -5.05
CA GLU A 79 -15.23 -10.98 -5.98
C GLU A 79 -14.94 -11.78 -7.25
N ILE A 80 -13.78 -11.54 -7.89
CA ILE A 80 -13.34 -12.33 -9.06
C ILE A 80 -13.28 -13.82 -8.70
N ARG A 81 -12.73 -14.16 -7.53
CA ARG A 81 -12.65 -15.55 -7.05
C ARG A 81 -14.02 -16.18 -6.86
N ASN A 82 -15.02 -15.42 -6.40
CA ASN A 82 -16.38 -15.92 -6.24
C ASN A 82 -17.04 -16.16 -7.60
N LEU A 83 -16.95 -15.19 -8.52
CA LEU A 83 -17.58 -15.24 -9.83
C LEU A 83 -16.91 -16.26 -10.78
N GLN A 84 -15.65 -16.62 -10.54
CA GLN A 84 -14.92 -17.66 -11.27
C GLN A 84 -15.12 -19.08 -10.70
N LYS A 85 -15.90 -19.25 -9.62
CA LYS A 85 -16.26 -20.60 -9.14
C LYS A 85 -16.93 -21.41 -10.25
N THR A 86 -16.67 -22.72 -10.27
CA THR A 86 -17.15 -23.63 -11.32
C THR A 86 -18.67 -23.59 -11.48
N GLU A 87 -19.40 -23.43 -10.37
CA GLU A 87 -20.86 -23.40 -10.32
C GLU A 87 -21.46 -22.08 -10.85
N THR A 88 -20.65 -21.03 -11.00
CA THR A 88 -21.10 -19.68 -11.37
C THR A 88 -20.54 -19.28 -12.74
N ARG A 89 -19.21 -19.30 -12.88
CA ARG A 89 -18.46 -19.03 -14.11
C ARG A 89 -18.92 -17.78 -14.88
N GLU A 90 -19.15 -16.69 -14.17
CA GLU A 90 -19.54 -15.40 -14.77
C GLU A 90 -18.33 -14.60 -15.25
N VAL A 91 -17.18 -14.80 -14.61
CA VAL A 91 -15.90 -14.20 -15.01
C VAL A 91 -14.77 -15.22 -14.94
N GLU A 92 -13.67 -14.95 -15.63
CA GLU A 92 -12.46 -15.76 -15.58
C GLU A 92 -11.20 -14.91 -15.83
N GLU A 93 -10.17 -15.05 -14.99
CA GLU A 93 -8.85 -14.46 -15.26
C GLU A 93 -8.31 -14.98 -16.61
N ALA A 94 -7.85 -14.06 -17.46
CA ALA A 94 -7.33 -14.41 -18.78
C ALA A 94 -6.26 -15.50 -18.71
N PHE A 95 -6.48 -16.54 -19.52
CA PHE A 95 -5.59 -17.69 -19.59
C PHE A 95 -4.75 -17.64 -20.87
N ALA A 96 -3.45 -17.44 -20.73
CA ALA A 96 -2.57 -17.30 -21.89
C ALA A 96 -2.39 -18.65 -22.63
N LYS A 97 -2.19 -18.58 -23.95
CA LYS A 97 -1.88 -19.76 -24.76
C LYS A 97 -0.58 -20.41 -24.25
N GLY A 98 -0.66 -21.65 -23.79
CA GLY A 98 0.47 -22.39 -23.20
C GLY A 98 0.58 -22.32 -21.67
N GLN A 99 -0.23 -21.51 -21.00
CA GLN A 99 -0.32 -21.52 -19.54
C GLN A 99 -0.93 -22.85 -19.07
N LYS A 100 -0.36 -23.46 -18.03
CA LYS A 100 -0.91 -24.68 -17.40
C LYS A 100 -1.59 -24.28 -16.08
N GLY A 101 -2.87 -24.62 -15.93
CA GLY A 101 -3.63 -24.29 -14.72
C GLY A 101 -3.46 -25.29 -13.59
N SER A 102 -2.99 -26.49 -13.92
CA SER A 102 -2.55 -27.53 -13.00
C SER A 102 -1.59 -28.47 -13.73
N SER A 103 -0.69 -29.13 -13.00
CA SER A 103 0.20 -30.16 -13.53
C SER A 103 -0.55 -31.40 -14.03
N ALA A 104 -1.74 -31.69 -13.49
CA ALA A 104 -2.47 -32.94 -13.74
C ALA A 104 -3.85 -32.75 -14.39
N MET A 105 -4.42 -31.54 -14.38
CA MET A 105 -5.81 -31.30 -14.80
C MET A 105 -5.88 -30.19 -15.87
N PRO A 106 -5.98 -30.55 -17.17
CA PRO A 106 -6.00 -29.58 -18.28
C PRO A 106 -7.19 -28.62 -18.28
N HIS A 107 -8.29 -29.01 -17.64
CA HIS A 107 -9.51 -28.19 -17.53
C HIS A 107 -9.44 -27.15 -16.40
N LYS A 108 -8.44 -27.22 -15.52
CA LYS A 108 -8.41 -26.40 -14.32
C LYS A 108 -8.03 -24.94 -14.65
N ARG A 109 -8.95 -24.01 -14.39
CA ARG A 109 -8.72 -22.56 -14.55
C ARG A 109 -8.94 -21.85 -13.22
N ASN A 110 -7.85 -21.47 -12.57
CA ASN A 110 -7.88 -20.92 -11.21
C ASN A 110 -7.63 -19.39 -11.23
N PRO A 111 -8.29 -18.62 -10.35
CA PRO A 111 -8.06 -17.18 -10.17
C PRO A 111 -6.78 -16.90 -9.36
N ILE A 112 -5.63 -17.45 -9.78
CA ILE A 112 -4.38 -17.41 -9.00
C ILE A 112 -3.83 -15.99 -8.83
N GLY A 113 -4.15 -15.10 -9.76
CA GLY A 113 -3.79 -13.69 -9.65
C GLY A 113 -4.50 -13.05 -8.47
N SER A 114 -5.81 -13.20 -8.41
CA SER A 114 -6.67 -12.69 -7.34
C SER A 114 -6.35 -13.33 -5.99
N GLU A 115 -6.03 -14.63 -5.96
CA GLU A 115 -5.53 -15.31 -4.75
C GLU A 115 -4.20 -14.70 -4.26
N ASN A 116 -3.28 -14.41 -5.18
CA ASN A 116 -2.02 -13.75 -4.83
C ASN A 116 -2.22 -12.33 -4.28
N ILE A 117 -3.10 -11.52 -4.90
CA ILE A 117 -3.44 -10.17 -4.38
C ILE A 117 -4.06 -10.25 -2.98
N THR A 118 -4.91 -11.26 -2.73
CA THR A 118 -5.47 -11.54 -1.40
C THR A 118 -4.35 -11.78 -0.38
N GLY A 119 -3.35 -12.60 -0.72
CA GLY A 119 -2.20 -12.89 0.14
C GLY A 119 -1.36 -11.66 0.47
N ILE A 120 -1.01 -10.87 -0.55
CA ILE A 120 -0.23 -9.63 -0.40
C ILE A 120 -0.97 -8.62 0.49
N SER A 121 -2.29 -8.47 0.30
CA SER A 121 -3.08 -7.57 1.13
C SER A 121 -3.03 -7.93 2.63
N ARG A 122 -2.88 -9.21 2.98
CA ARG A 122 -2.75 -9.64 4.38
C ARG A 122 -1.41 -9.21 4.97
N VAL A 123 -0.32 -9.35 4.22
CA VAL A 123 1.02 -8.91 4.64
C VAL A 123 1.05 -7.40 4.86
N ILE A 124 0.53 -6.62 3.90
CA ILE A 124 0.49 -5.14 4.02
C ILE A 124 -0.30 -4.72 5.28
N ARG A 125 -1.42 -5.38 5.60
CA ARG A 125 -2.17 -5.07 6.82
C ARG A 125 -1.42 -5.39 8.10
N GLY A 126 -0.54 -6.39 8.12
CA GLY A 126 0.28 -6.72 9.29
C GLY A 126 1.14 -5.53 9.73
N TYR A 127 1.61 -4.74 8.77
CA TYR A 127 2.41 -3.54 9.03
C TYR A 127 1.63 -2.36 9.65
N ILE A 128 0.29 -2.43 9.73
CA ILE A 128 -0.49 -1.42 10.47
C ILE A 128 -0.05 -1.42 11.95
N THR A 129 0.05 -2.59 12.57
CA THR A 129 0.47 -2.71 13.98
C THR A 129 1.85 -2.09 14.18
N THR A 130 2.82 -2.51 13.36
CA THR A 130 4.19 -1.99 13.41
C THR A 130 4.25 -0.46 13.28
N ALA A 131 3.48 0.13 12.35
CA ALA A 131 3.49 1.57 12.14
C ALA A 131 2.88 2.35 13.32
N TYR A 132 1.79 1.84 13.91
CA TYR A 132 1.13 2.50 15.04
C TYR A 132 1.92 2.35 16.34
N GLU A 133 2.60 1.22 16.53
CA GLU A 133 3.49 1.00 17.68
C GLU A 133 4.77 1.84 17.61
N ASN A 134 5.12 2.39 16.44
CA ASN A 134 6.22 3.35 16.29
C ASN A 134 5.87 4.78 16.72
N ILE A 135 4.60 5.10 17.04
CA ILE A 135 4.16 6.45 17.44
C ILE A 135 4.70 6.87 18.82
N PRO A 136 4.57 6.08 19.91
CA PRO A 136 4.91 6.50 21.26
C PRO A 136 6.42 6.50 21.53
N LEU A 137 7.18 7.30 20.78
CA LEU A 137 8.60 7.53 21.01
C LEU A 137 8.82 8.32 22.31
N TRP A 138 9.96 8.07 22.96
CA TRP A 138 10.27 8.69 24.24
C TRP A 138 10.92 10.07 24.08
N HIS A 139 10.36 11.08 24.74
CA HIS A 139 10.85 12.46 24.76
C HIS A 139 11.11 13.00 23.33
N GLU A 140 12.30 13.57 23.08
CA GLU A 140 12.63 14.14 21.78
C GLU A 140 12.91 13.10 20.71
N ARG A 141 13.31 11.87 21.09
CA ARG A 141 13.28 10.63 20.29
C ARG A 141 13.91 9.47 21.04
N ASP A 142 13.45 8.27 20.70
CA ASP A 142 14.29 7.07 20.63
C ASP A 142 14.40 6.61 19.16
N ILE A 143 15.12 5.50 18.92
CA ILE A 143 15.43 5.02 17.56
C ILE A 143 14.69 3.72 17.19
N SER A 144 13.79 3.22 18.05
CA SER A 144 13.09 1.94 17.85
C SER A 144 12.36 1.87 16.50
N HIS A 145 11.73 2.98 16.10
CA HIS A 145 11.05 3.09 14.80
C HIS A 145 11.95 2.75 13.61
N SER A 146 13.26 3.04 13.68
CA SER A 146 14.14 2.98 12.52
C SER A 146 14.38 1.54 12.04
N SER A 147 14.52 0.57 12.93
CA SER A 147 14.69 -0.83 12.54
C SER A 147 13.42 -1.40 11.92
N ALA A 148 12.26 -1.06 12.46
CA ALA A 148 10.96 -1.44 11.93
C ALA A 148 10.67 -0.81 10.56
N GLU A 149 10.93 0.50 10.41
CA GLU A 149 10.72 1.26 9.17
C GLU A 149 11.61 0.76 8.02
N ARG A 150 12.82 0.23 8.32
CA ARG A 150 13.72 -0.37 7.31
C ARG A 150 13.13 -1.58 6.60
N ILE A 151 12.24 -2.31 7.28
CA ILE A 151 11.55 -3.47 6.70
C ILE A 151 10.22 -2.98 6.12
N MET A 152 9.43 -2.30 6.95
CA MET A 152 8.06 -1.94 6.63
C MET A 152 7.93 -1.01 5.42
N LEU A 153 8.69 0.09 5.37
CA LEU A 153 8.52 1.10 4.31
C LEU A 153 8.79 0.53 2.91
N PRO A 154 9.92 -0.17 2.65
CA PRO A 154 10.14 -0.79 1.35
C PRO A 154 9.16 -1.93 1.09
N ASP A 155 8.92 -2.83 2.05
CA ASP A 155 8.01 -3.97 1.84
C ASP A 155 6.61 -3.50 1.44
N VAL A 156 6.04 -2.54 2.17
CA VAL A 156 4.68 -2.05 1.92
C VAL A 156 4.57 -1.35 0.57
N THR A 157 5.53 -0.47 0.25
CA THR A 157 5.48 0.31 -1.00
C THR A 157 5.70 -0.58 -2.23
N ILE A 158 6.69 -1.48 -2.18
CA ILE A 158 6.97 -2.45 -3.25
C ILE A 158 5.78 -3.40 -3.44
N ALA A 159 5.26 -3.97 -2.35
CA ALA A 159 4.15 -4.92 -2.42
C ALA A 159 2.86 -4.27 -2.96
N LEU A 160 2.58 -3.03 -2.56
CA LEU A 160 1.40 -2.32 -3.04
C LEU A 160 1.52 -1.92 -4.52
N ASP A 161 2.69 -1.45 -4.95
CA ASP A 161 2.95 -1.11 -6.36
C ASP A 161 2.76 -2.35 -7.26
N TYR A 162 3.38 -3.46 -6.87
CA TYR A 162 3.20 -4.74 -7.53
C TYR A 162 1.72 -5.14 -7.58
N ALA A 163 1.02 -5.06 -6.45
CA ALA A 163 -0.38 -5.46 -6.36
C ALA A 163 -1.24 -4.61 -7.31
N LEU A 164 -1.08 -3.28 -7.29
CA LEU A 164 -1.79 -2.34 -8.15
C LEU A 164 -1.60 -2.66 -9.63
N ASN A 165 -0.35 -2.83 -10.08
CA ASN A 165 -0.05 -3.13 -11.47
C ASN A 165 -0.56 -4.51 -11.89
N ARG A 166 -0.29 -5.54 -11.09
CA ARG A 166 -0.74 -6.91 -11.38
C ARG A 166 -2.27 -6.98 -11.44
N PHE A 167 -2.97 -6.39 -10.47
CA PHE A 167 -4.42 -6.44 -10.42
C PHE A 167 -5.09 -5.59 -11.51
N THR A 168 -4.48 -4.46 -11.89
CA THR A 168 -4.94 -3.68 -13.04
C THR A 168 -4.93 -4.53 -14.32
N ASN A 169 -3.84 -5.28 -14.56
CA ASN A 169 -3.77 -6.19 -15.70
C ASN A 169 -4.77 -7.36 -15.63
N ILE A 170 -5.06 -7.86 -14.43
CA ILE A 170 -6.08 -8.91 -14.24
C ILE A 170 -7.45 -8.37 -14.65
N VAL A 171 -7.82 -7.17 -14.19
CA VAL A 171 -9.12 -6.55 -14.49
C VAL A 171 -9.22 -6.17 -15.97
N ASP A 172 -8.18 -5.57 -16.54
CA ASP A 172 -8.14 -5.17 -17.96
C ASP A 172 -8.35 -6.36 -18.92
N ARG A 173 -7.84 -7.53 -18.54
CA ARG A 173 -7.94 -8.76 -19.33
C ARG A 173 -8.99 -9.74 -18.82
N LEU A 174 -9.82 -9.35 -17.86
CA LEU A 174 -10.79 -10.26 -17.25
C LEU A 174 -11.80 -10.69 -18.30
N THR A 175 -11.96 -12.00 -18.50
CA THR A 175 -12.97 -12.54 -19.41
C THR A 175 -14.31 -12.49 -18.71
N VAL A 176 -15.32 -11.90 -19.36
CA VAL A 176 -16.69 -11.80 -18.85
C VAL A 176 -17.60 -12.67 -19.71
N TYR A 177 -18.38 -13.54 -19.08
CA TYR A 177 -19.33 -14.43 -19.74
C TYR A 177 -20.76 -13.92 -19.55
N GLU A 178 -21.16 -12.96 -20.38
CA GLU A 178 -22.49 -12.33 -20.30
C GLU A 178 -23.65 -13.35 -20.40
N ASP A 179 -23.48 -14.38 -21.23
CA ASP A 179 -24.48 -15.46 -21.36
C ASP A 179 -24.64 -16.25 -20.05
N ASN A 180 -23.55 -16.55 -19.34
CA ASN A 180 -23.61 -17.25 -18.05
C ASN A 180 -24.28 -16.37 -16.98
N MET A 181 -23.95 -15.07 -16.95
CA MET A 181 -24.61 -14.11 -16.06
C MET A 181 -26.11 -14.02 -16.31
N ARG A 182 -26.56 -14.17 -17.57
CA ARG A 182 -27.99 -14.12 -17.91
C ARG A 182 -28.74 -15.41 -17.58
N ASN A 183 -28.03 -16.54 -17.62
CA ASN A 183 -28.60 -17.86 -17.34
C ASN A 183 -28.77 -18.14 -15.84
N ASN A 184 -27.88 -17.60 -15.00
CA ASN A 184 -27.94 -17.68 -13.53
C ASN A 184 -29.05 -16.79 -12.95
#